data_AF-A0A0L6JFF7-F1
#
_entry.id   AF-A0A0L6JFF7-F1
#
_cell.length_a   1.000
_cell.length_b   1.000
_cell.length_c   1.000
_cell.angle_alpha   90.00
_cell.angle_beta   90.00
_cell.angle_gamma   90.00
#
_symmetry.space_group_name_H-M   'P 1'
#
loop_
_entity.id
_entity.type
_entity.pdbx_description
1 polymer ?
#
loop_
_entity_poly.entity_id
_entity_poly.type
_entity_poly.pdbx_seq_one_letter_code
_entity_poly.pdbx_strand_id
1 'polypeptide(L)'
;MGLFARRTVTVPCTIEIEQTPESLHAHVTLDSGFEIEPGDAVQVHDAPTSVPYGERLTVRRTATVTRAGLLERAWTKLVAHLELTELYEVSFSERRKL
;
A
#
# COMPACT_ATOMS: atom_id res chain seq x y z
N MET A 1 5.42 25.84 -1.27
CA MET A 1 4.47 24.87 -1.83
C MET A 1 4.28 25.18 -3.30
N GLY A 2 5.04 24.55 -4.20
CA GLY A 2 4.92 24.77 -5.64
C GLY A 2 3.79 23.91 -6.20
N LEU A 3 2.98 24.47 -7.11
CA LEU A 3 1.85 23.81 -7.78
C LEU A 3 2.22 22.47 -8.46
N PHE A 4 3.51 22.27 -8.79
CA PHE A 4 4.03 21.09 -9.48
C PHE A 4 5.27 20.46 -8.80
N ALA A 5 5.68 20.97 -7.62
CA ALA A 5 6.91 20.51 -6.98
C ALA A 5 6.67 19.19 -6.23
N ARG A 6 7.14 18.07 -6.80
CA ARG A 6 7.17 16.77 -6.13
C ARG A 6 8.24 16.79 -5.05
N ARG A 7 7.84 16.51 -3.80
CA ARG A 7 8.77 16.38 -2.68
C ARG A 7 8.95 14.92 -2.35
N THR A 8 10.21 14.48 -2.29
CA THR A 8 10.55 13.12 -1.91
C THR A 8 11.12 13.10 -0.51
N VAL A 9 10.70 12.13 0.30
CA VAL A 9 11.15 11.92 1.68
C VAL A 9 11.44 10.44 1.88
N THR A 10 12.61 10.15 2.44
CA THR A 10 13.04 8.80 2.78
C THR A 10 12.74 8.55 4.26
N VAL A 11 12.03 7.46 4.55
CA VAL A 11 11.59 7.10 5.91
C VAL A 11 11.87 5.63 6.20
N PRO A 12 12.20 5.25 7.44
CA PRO A 12 12.26 3.85 7.83
C PRO A 12 10.87 3.22 7.80
N CYS A 13 10.80 1.92 7.53
CA CYS A 13 9.56 1.16 7.50
C CYS A 13 9.74 -0.28 8.00
N THR A 14 8.67 -0.84 8.57
CA THR A 14 8.57 -2.27 8.88
C THR A 14 7.73 -2.95 7.81
N ILE A 15 8.22 -4.06 7.29
CA ILE A 15 7.49 -4.91 6.37
C ILE A 15 7.14 -6.19 7.12
N GLU A 16 5.88 -6.58 7.08
CA GLU A 16 5.37 -7.84 7.63
C GLU A 16 4.75 -8.65 6.50
N ILE A 17 5.28 -9.85 6.26
CA ILE A 17 4.76 -10.78 5.27
C ILE A 17 4.44 -12.08 5.98
N GLU A 18 3.23 -12.58 5.78
CA GLU A 18 2.80 -13.86 6.33
C GLU A 18 2.16 -14.69 5.23
N GLN A 19 2.58 -15.94 5.14
CA GLN A 19 2.04 -16.92 4.20
C GLN A 19 1.74 -18.21 4.97
N THR A 20 0.70 -18.19 5.80
CA THR A 20 0.25 -19.31 6.66
C THR A 20 -1.15 -19.78 6.22
N PRO A 21 -1.63 -20.95 6.69
CA PRO A 21 -3.03 -21.34 6.52
C PRO A 21 -4.02 -20.32 7.09
N GLU A 22 -3.63 -19.61 8.14
CA GLU A 22 -4.47 -18.66 8.86
C GLU A 22 -4.48 -17.27 8.22
N SER A 23 -3.38 -16.88 7.54
CA SER A 23 -3.24 -15.55 6.95
C SER A 23 -2.34 -15.51 5.72
N LEU A 24 -2.73 -14.69 4.74
CA LEU A 24 -1.90 -14.34 3.59
C LEU A 24 -1.91 -12.82 3.42
N HIS A 25 -0.84 -12.15 3.84
CA HIS A 25 -0.74 -10.70 3.75
C HIS A 25 0.71 -10.20 3.60
N ALA A 26 0.83 -8.98 3.09
CA ALA A 26 2.08 -8.23 2.99
C ALA A 26 1.81 -6.76 3.37
N HIS A 27 2.05 -6.42 4.63
CA HIS A 27 1.82 -5.10 5.19
C HIS A 27 3.11 -4.30 5.31
N VAL A 28 2.99 -2.98 5.12
CA VAL A 28 4.10 -2.04 5.31
C VAL A 28 3.64 -0.96 6.28
N THR A 29 4.38 -0.79 7.36
CA THR A 29 4.21 0.29 8.32
C THR A 29 5.33 1.29 8.12
N LEU A 30 4.98 2.53 7.77
CA LEU A 30 5.93 3.62 7.61
C LEU A 30 6.12 4.31 8.97
N ASP A 31 7.36 4.50 9.41
CA ASP A 31 7.66 5.28 10.60
C ASP A 31 7.89 6.73 10.21
N SER A 32 6.86 7.34 9.62
CA SER A 32 6.86 8.74 9.26
C SER A 32 6.18 9.59 10.33
N GLY A 33 6.76 10.75 10.65
CA GLY A 33 6.09 11.78 11.46
C GLY A 33 4.98 12.53 10.70
N PHE A 34 4.48 11.96 9.60
CA PHE A 34 3.45 12.53 8.75
C PHE A 34 2.55 11.42 8.21
N GLU A 35 1.30 11.77 7.92
CA GLU A 35 0.34 10.86 7.30
C GLU A 35 0.47 10.87 5.78
N ILE A 36 0.25 9.70 5.17
CA ILE A 36 0.17 9.54 3.71
C ILE A 36 -1.17 10.09 3.23
N GLU A 37 -1.13 10.88 2.17
CA GLU A 37 -2.31 11.49 1.57
C GLU A 37 -2.58 10.91 0.18
N PRO A 38 -3.81 11.03 -0.34
CA PRO A 38 -4.12 10.60 -1.70
C PRO A 38 -3.17 11.21 -2.74
N GLY A 39 -2.71 10.37 -3.66
CA GLY A 39 -1.74 10.71 -4.70
C GLY A 39 -0.28 10.55 -4.28
N ASP A 40 0.02 10.41 -2.98
CA ASP A 40 1.39 10.12 -2.55
C ASP A 40 1.79 8.71 -3.01
N ALA A 41 3.01 8.57 -3.53
CA ALA A 41 3.56 7.30 -3.96
C ALA A 41 4.59 6.79 -2.95
N VAL A 42 4.55 5.50 -2.62
CA VAL A 42 5.50 4.86 -1.70
C VAL A 42 6.28 3.79 -2.44
N GLN A 43 7.61 3.90 -2.42
CA GLN A 43 8.51 2.89 -2.95
C GLN A 43 9.33 2.29 -1.82
N VAL A 44 9.11 1.00 -1.54
CA VAL A 44 9.87 0.26 -0.54
C VAL A 44 11.16 -0.26 -1.16
N HIS A 45 12.29 -0.04 -0.48
CA HIS A 45 13.59 -0.50 -0.94
C HIS A 45 13.96 -1.84 -0.30
N ASP A 46 14.58 -2.71 -1.08
CA ASP A 46 15.04 -4.04 -0.66
C ASP A 46 13.95 -4.87 0.05
N ALA A 47 12.72 -4.77 -0.47
CA ALA A 47 11.59 -5.53 0.02
C ALA A 47 11.81 -7.03 -0.27
N PRO A 48 11.52 -7.93 0.70
CA PRO A 48 11.55 -9.36 0.45
C PRO A 48 10.57 -9.71 -0.68
N THR A 49 11.01 -10.54 -1.64
CA THR A 49 10.20 -10.92 -2.80
C THR A 49 9.36 -12.17 -2.58
N SER A 50 9.70 -12.99 -1.58
CA SER A 50 8.98 -14.23 -1.28
C SER A 50 9.16 -14.64 0.18
N VAL A 51 8.12 -15.26 0.75
CA VAL A 51 8.17 -15.97 2.04
C VAL A 51 7.65 -17.40 1.81
N PRO A 52 8.32 -18.44 2.33
CA PRO A 52 7.82 -19.81 2.22
C PRO A 52 6.44 -20.00 2.84
N TYR A 53 5.70 -21.00 2.35
CA TYR A 53 4.44 -21.37 2.98
C TYR A 53 4.66 -21.93 4.40
N GLY A 54 3.85 -21.49 5.34
CA GLY A 54 3.97 -21.77 6.78
C GLY A 54 4.85 -20.77 7.54
N GLU A 55 5.36 -19.72 6.90
CA GLU A 55 6.27 -18.76 7.53
C GLU A 55 5.71 -17.34 7.63
N ARG A 56 6.26 -16.61 8.60
CA ARG A 56 6.07 -15.17 8.78
C ARG A 56 7.43 -14.48 8.87
N LEU A 57 7.55 -13.35 8.18
CA LEU A 57 8.75 -12.53 8.14
C LEU A 57 8.42 -11.10 8.55
N THR A 58 9.23 -10.53 9.44
CA THR A 58 9.20 -9.11 9.79
C THR A 58 10.58 -8.51 9.58
N VAL A 59 10.69 -7.49 8.73
CA VAL A 59 11.96 -6.84 8.41
C VAL A 59 11.89 -5.32 8.46
N ARG A 60 13.00 -4.70 8.85
CA ARG A 60 13.18 -3.25 8.84
C ARG A 60 13.85 -2.83 7.55
N ARG A 61 13.22 -1.92 6.82
CA ARG A 61 13.67 -1.40 5.53
C ARG A 61 13.49 0.10 5.47
N THR A 62 13.81 0.66 4.32
CA THR A 62 13.62 2.07 4.03
C THR A 62 12.62 2.20 2.90
N ALA A 63 11.72 3.16 3.01
CA ALA A 63 10.79 3.52 1.96
C ALA A 63 11.04 4.96 1.53
N THR A 64 10.81 5.24 0.25
CA THR A 64 10.81 6.57 -0.31
C THR A 64 9.39 6.97 -0.64
N VAL A 65 8.90 8.00 0.05
CA VAL A 65 7.59 8.59 -0.16
C VAL A 65 7.75 9.80 -1.06
N THR A 66 7.02 9.81 -2.17
CA THR A 66 6.96 10.94 -3.10
C THR A 66 5.59 11.59 -2.95
N ARG A 67 5.57 12.82 -2.42
CA ARG A 67 4.35 13.59 -2.15
C ARG A 67 3.72 14.10 -3.45
N ALA A 68 2.42 13.92 -3.59
CA ALA A 68 1.66 14.51 -4.68
C ALA A 68 1.64 16.03 -4.61
N GLY A 69 1.61 16.68 -5.78
CA GLY A 69 1.30 18.10 -5.88
C GLY A 69 -0.15 18.41 -5.49
N LEU A 70 -0.47 19.68 -5.22
CA LEU A 70 -1.83 20.09 -4.84
C LEU A 70 -2.88 19.78 -5.93
N LEU A 71 -2.52 19.99 -7.20
CA LEU A 71 -3.40 19.69 -8.34
C LEU A 71 -3.58 18.18 -8.54
N GLU A 72 -2.48 17.42 -8.47
CA GLU A 72 -2.48 15.96 -8.56
C GLU A 72 -3.38 15.35 -7.48
N ARG A 73 -3.24 15.82 -6.24
CA ARG A 73 -4.08 15.38 -5.12
C ARG A 73 -5.56 15.71 -5.29
N ALA A 74 -5.88 16.92 -5.76
CA ALA A 74 -7.27 17.30 -6.02
C ALA A 74 -7.89 16.42 -7.11
N TRP A 75 -7.12 16.13 -8.16
CA TRP A 75 -7.53 15.24 -9.24
C TRP A 75 -7.74 13.80 -8.75
N THR A 76 -6.79 13.24 -7.99
CA THR A 76 -6.93 11.90 -7.39
C THR A 76 -8.18 11.78 -6.54
N LYS A 77 -8.50 12.80 -5.73
CA LYS A 77 -9.72 12.81 -4.91
C LYS A 77 -10.99 12.82 -5.77
N LEU A 78 -11.01 13.59 -6.85
CA LEU A 78 -12.15 13.64 -7.77
C LEU A 78 -12.36 12.30 -8.47
N VAL A 79 -11.31 11.70 -9.02
CA VAL A 79 -11.38 10.41 -9.73
C VAL A 79 -11.76 9.28 -8.78
N ALA A 80 -11.18 9.20 -7.58
CA ALA A 80 -11.55 8.19 -6.60
C ALA A 80 -13.04 8.24 -6.22
N HIS A 81 -13.63 9.43 -6.19
CA HIS A 81 -15.07 9.59 -5.93
C HIS A 81 -15.95 9.09 -7.08
N LEU A 82 -15.41 9.08 -8.32
CA LEU A 82 -16.07 8.51 -9.49
C LEU A 82 -15.84 7.00 -9.61
N GLU A 83 -14.69 6.47 -9.18
CA GLU A 83 -14.42 5.01 -9.15
C GLU A 83 -15.21 4.27 -8.08
N LEU A 84 -15.53 4.92 -6.94
CA LEU A 84 -16.32 4.34 -5.85
C LEU A 84 -17.76 3.93 -6.26
N THR A 85 -18.21 4.23 -7.48
CA THR A 85 -19.48 3.71 -8.00
C THR A 85 -19.42 2.24 -8.42
N GLU A 86 -18.26 1.58 -8.37
CA GLU A 86 -18.06 0.20 -8.85
C GLU A 86 -17.69 -0.83 -7.75
N LEU A 87 -18.33 -0.79 -6.57
CA LEU A 87 -18.12 -1.84 -5.55
C LEU A 87 -18.73 -3.18 -6.01
N TYR A 88 -17.97 -3.98 -6.75
CA TYR A 88 -18.38 -5.32 -7.20
C TYR A 88 -17.75 -6.39 -6.29
N GLU A 89 -18.53 -6.90 -5.35
CA GLU A 89 -18.12 -8.00 -4.47
C GLU A 89 -18.61 -9.34 -5.06
N VAL A 90 -17.66 -10.19 -5.50
CA VAL A 90 -17.94 -11.58 -5.85
C VAL A 90 -17.46 -12.49 -4.72
N SER A 91 -18.38 -12.85 -3.83
CA SER A 91 -18.17 -13.93 -2.88
C SER A 91 -18.25 -15.29 -3.58
N PHE A 92 -17.27 -16.16 -3.36
CA PHE A 92 -17.32 -17.55 -3.82
C PHE A 92 -18.34 -18.32 -2.98
N SER A 93 -19.39 -18.85 -3.60
CA SER A 93 -20.25 -19.85 -2.95
C SER A 93 -19.59 -21.23 -3.04
N GLU A 94 -19.52 -21.95 -1.92
CA GLU A 94 -19.09 -23.35 -1.92
C GLU A 94 -20.03 -24.18 -2.81
N ARG A 95 -19.53 -24.63 -3.96
CA ARG A 95 -20.22 -25.60 -4.80
C ARG A 95 -19.83 -27.02 -4.34
N ARG A 96 -20.51 -27.53 -3.29
CA ARG A 96 -20.43 -28.94 -2.90
C ARG A 96 -21.14 -29.78 -3.98
N LYS A 97 -20.38 -30.58 -4.74
CA LYS A 97 -20.94 -31.66 -5.57
C LYS A 97 -20.95 -32.93 -4.73
N LEU A 98 -22.15 -33.47 -4.50
CA LEU A 98 -22.39 -34.85 -4.07
C LEU A 98 -22.17 -35.79 -5.26
#